data_AF-A0AAV7BLX2-F1
#
_entry.id   AF-A0AAV7BLX2-F1
#
_cell.length_a   1.000
_cell.length_b   1.000
_cell.length_c   1.000
_cell.angle_alpha   90.00
_cell.angle_beta   90.00
_cell.angle_gamma   90.00
#
_symmetry.space_group_name_H-M   'P 1'
#
loop_
_entity.id
_entity.type
_entity.pdbx_description
1 polymer ?
#
loop_
_entity_poly.entity_id
_entity_poly.type
_entity_poly.pdbx_seq_one_letter_code
_entity_poly.pdbx_strand_id
1 'polypeptide(L)'
;MAPAGDSKYSTEAMAETFYLSNIVPQNYENNAGFWNRFEMYCRDLTERFDDVWIVTGPLTLPLQQENGKKSVTYQVIGKDDVAVPTHLYKVILARKKPSDKTLAEGAFIVPNAPISFQHQLPEYQVPLETLEKLSGLVFFPQVDKSKGVKNICEVDTCKLIELEEFKLYIAGRRMKNARDLQKVEKIMLELSEADIKPDKYLLELYEQRKKELESSETKTARDERRG
;
A
#
# COMPACT_ATOMS: atom_id res chain seq x y z
N MET A 1 9.77 -5.63 -2.22
CA MET A 1 9.45 -4.21 -2.45
C MET A 1 9.05 -3.60 -1.12
N ALA A 2 9.72 -2.54 -0.72
CA ALA A 2 9.47 -1.78 0.51
C ALA A 2 8.86 -0.42 0.13
N PRO A 3 7.72 -0.01 0.72
CA PRO A 3 7.11 1.27 0.39
C PRO A 3 7.80 2.42 1.13
N ALA A 4 7.95 3.55 0.47
CA ALA A 4 8.49 4.78 1.06
C ALA A 4 7.75 5.22 2.33
N GLY A 5 6.45 4.90 2.42
CA GLY A 5 5.58 5.22 3.56
C GLY A 5 6.03 4.62 4.89
N ASP A 6 6.80 3.53 4.85
CA ASP A 6 7.27 2.81 6.05
C ASP A 6 8.63 3.38 6.54
N SER A 7 9.28 4.22 5.74
CA SER A 7 10.61 4.78 6.02
C SER A 7 10.58 6.27 6.39
N LYS A 8 9.44 6.79 6.87
CA LYS A 8 9.32 8.22 7.25
C LYS A 8 10.27 8.67 8.37
N TYR A 9 10.86 7.73 9.11
CA TYR A 9 11.84 8.01 10.16
C TYR A 9 13.25 8.36 9.62
N SER A 10 13.55 8.03 8.36
CA SER A 10 14.87 8.28 7.76
C SER A 10 14.74 8.65 6.27
N THR A 11 15.24 9.82 5.91
CA THR A 11 15.26 10.30 4.53
C THR A 11 16.10 9.40 3.63
N GLU A 12 17.19 8.84 4.16
CA GLU A 12 18.07 7.89 3.46
C GLU A 12 17.32 6.58 3.18
N ALA A 13 16.75 5.96 4.21
CA ALA A 13 15.98 4.72 4.05
C ALA A 13 14.81 4.92 3.06
N MET A 14 14.13 6.07 3.11
CA MET A 14 13.10 6.42 2.15
C MET A 14 13.66 6.51 0.73
N ALA A 15 14.79 7.20 0.53
CA ALA A 15 15.42 7.33 -0.80
C ALA A 15 15.84 5.97 -1.37
N GLU A 16 16.36 5.07 -0.54
CA GLU A 16 16.75 3.71 -0.96
C GLU A 16 15.55 2.89 -1.47
N THR A 17 14.33 3.15 -0.99
CA THR A 17 13.12 2.50 -1.55
C THR A 17 12.85 2.85 -3.01
N PHE A 18 13.43 3.94 -3.54
CA PHE A 18 13.29 4.35 -4.94
C PHE A 18 14.35 3.73 -5.87
N TYR A 19 15.31 2.97 -5.35
CA TYR A 19 16.21 2.19 -6.20
C TYR A 19 15.43 1.14 -6.98
N LEU A 20 15.77 0.96 -8.27
CA LEU A 20 15.05 0.04 -9.16
C LEU A 20 15.18 -1.43 -8.73
N SER A 21 16.17 -1.77 -7.89
CA SER A 21 16.27 -3.07 -7.21
C SER A 21 15.07 -3.37 -6.29
N ASN A 22 14.32 -2.35 -5.89
CA ASN A 22 13.13 -2.44 -5.06
C ASN A 22 11.81 -2.32 -5.85
N ILE A 23 11.86 -2.18 -7.18
CA ILE A 23 10.69 -1.86 -8.03
C ILE A 23 10.36 -3.01 -8.98
N VAL A 24 9.07 -3.22 -9.23
CA VAL A 24 8.58 -4.10 -10.31
C VAL A 24 7.57 -3.33 -11.17
N PRO A 25 7.38 -3.71 -12.45
CA PRO A 25 6.30 -3.18 -13.26
C PRO A 25 4.94 -3.58 -12.66
N GLN A 26 4.21 -2.60 -12.13
CA GLN A 26 2.93 -2.83 -11.45
C GLN A 26 1.80 -2.11 -12.18
N ASN A 27 0.63 -2.75 -12.27
CA ASN A 27 -0.58 -2.11 -12.75
C ASN A 27 -0.89 -0.86 -11.91
N TYR A 28 -1.16 0.27 -12.57
CA TYR A 28 -1.33 1.56 -11.89
C TYR A 28 -2.48 1.56 -10.89
N GLU A 29 -3.63 0.98 -11.26
CA GLU A 29 -4.80 0.92 -10.38
C GLU A 29 -4.57 -0.03 -9.20
N ASN A 30 -3.85 -1.13 -9.42
CA ASN A 30 -3.43 -2.02 -8.35
C ASN A 30 -2.52 -1.29 -7.34
N ASN A 31 -1.48 -0.63 -7.84
CA ASN A 31 -0.50 0.11 -7.03
C ASN A 31 -1.17 1.23 -6.22
N ALA A 32 -1.94 2.09 -6.90
CA ALA A 32 -2.60 3.22 -6.25
C ALA A 32 -3.80 2.81 -5.39
N GLY A 33 -4.42 1.66 -5.64
CA GLY A 33 -5.63 1.16 -5.00
C GLY A 33 -5.35 0.04 -3.99
N PHE A 34 -5.67 -1.20 -4.36
CA PHE A 34 -5.66 -2.36 -3.46
C PHE A 34 -4.30 -2.58 -2.78
N TRP A 35 -3.20 -2.46 -3.53
CA TRP A 35 -1.86 -2.68 -2.97
C TRP A 35 -1.48 -1.62 -1.94
N ASN A 36 -1.76 -0.34 -2.21
CA ASN A 36 -1.57 0.74 -1.23
C ASN A 36 -2.48 0.56 0.01
N ARG A 37 -3.74 0.11 -0.15
CA ARG A 37 -4.60 -0.24 1.00
C ARG A 37 -4.00 -1.36 1.84
N PHE A 38 -3.38 -2.36 1.20
CA PHE A 38 -2.70 -3.44 1.90
C PHE A 38 -1.43 -2.95 2.63
N GLU A 39 -0.67 -2.04 2.03
CA GLU A 39 0.45 -1.38 2.70
C GLU A 39 0.00 -0.49 3.88
N MET A 40 -1.17 0.15 3.78
CA MET A 40 -1.77 0.87 4.90
C MET A 40 -2.09 -0.08 6.06
N TYR A 41 -2.77 -1.19 5.78
CA TYR A 41 -3.03 -2.24 6.78
C TYR A 41 -1.75 -2.73 7.46
N CYS A 42 -0.68 -2.94 6.69
CA CYS A 42 0.63 -3.34 7.24
C CYS A 42 1.19 -2.32 8.24
N ARG A 43 1.03 -1.03 7.99
CA ARG A 43 1.42 0.03 8.94
C ARG A 43 0.49 0.07 10.14
N ASP A 44 -0.82 -0.08 9.92
CA ASP A 44 -1.81 -0.06 11.00
C ASP A 44 -1.60 -1.22 11.99
N LEU A 45 -1.02 -2.34 11.56
CA LEU A 45 -0.62 -3.43 12.48
C LEU A 45 0.33 -2.95 13.58
N THR A 46 1.14 -1.93 13.34
CA THR A 46 2.09 -1.41 14.35
C THR A 46 1.41 -0.71 15.53
N GLU A 47 0.11 -0.41 15.43
CA GLU A 47 -0.69 0.06 16.56
C GLU A 47 -1.06 -1.06 17.55
N ARG A 48 -0.94 -2.32 17.13
CA ARG A 48 -1.41 -3.51 17.87
C ARG A 48 -0.30 -4.54 18.11
N PHE A 49 0.77 -4.47 17.33
CA PHE A 49 1.95 -5.32 17.39
C PHE A 49 3.22 -4.47 17.47
N ASP A 50 4.07 -4.73 18.46
CA ASP A 50 5.33 -3.99 18.66
C ASP A 50 6.31 -4.19 17.48
N ASP A 51 6.32 -5.39 16.89
CA ASP A 51 7.17 -5.69 15.72
C ASP A 51 6.36 -6.31 14.58
N VAL A 52 6.60 -5.81 13.36
CA VAL A 52 6.00 -6.33 12.12
C VAL A 52 7.09 -6.49 11.06
N TRP A 53 7.28 -7.71 10.57
CA TRP A 53 8.19 -8.03 9.46
C TRP A 53 7.38 -8.36 8.22
N ILE A 54 7.84 -7.85 7.08
CA ILE A 54 7.14 -7.99 5.81
C ILE A 54 8.13 -8.43 4.75
N VAL A 55 7.80 -9.52 4.05
CA VAL A 55 8.48 -9.91 2.81
C VAL A 55 7.52 -9.67 1.66
N THR A 56 8.00 -9.08 0.57
CA THR A 56 7.18 -8.74 -0.60
C THR A 56 7.95 -8.98 -1.87
N GLY A 57 7.31 -9.61 -2.87
CA GLY A 57 7.93 -9.81 -4.16
C GLY A 57 6.96 -10.15 -5.29
N PRO A 58 7.50 -10.27 -6.53
CA PRO A 58 6.75 -10.65 -7.71
C PRO A 58 6.57 -12.18 -7.85
N LEU A 59 5.54 -12.58 -8.61
CA LEU A 59 5.32 -13.96 -9.07
C LEU A 59 4.87 -14.00 -10.55
N THR A 60 5.33 -15.02 -11.27
CA THR A 60 4.89 -15.38 -12.62
C THR A 60 4.22 -16.75 -12.59
N LEU A 61 2.91 -16.75 -12.33
CA LEU A 61 2.13 -17.96 -12.11
C LEU A 61 1.63 -18.57 -13.43
N PRO A 62 1.52 -19.91 -13.52
CA PRO A 62 1.03 -20.56 -14.73
C PRO A 62 -0.48 -20.35 -14.90
N LEU A 63 -0.90 -20.12 -16.14
CA LEU A 63 -2.29 -20.18 -16.55
C LEU A 63 -2.55 -21.52 -17.25
N GLN A 64 -3.74 -22.09 -17.04
CA GLN A 64 -4.19 -23.26 -17.76
C GLN A 64 -4.75 -22.82 -19.12
N GLN A 65 -4.18 -23.36 -20.19
CA GLN A 65 -4.66 -23.14 -21.55
C GLN A 65 -5.89 -24.00 -21.84
N GLU A 66 -6.64 -23.66 -22.89
CA GLU A 66 -7.84 -24.40 -23.33
C GLU A 66 -7.55 -25.90 -23.59
N ASN A 67 -6.33 -26.21 -24.03
CA ASN A 67 -5.86 -27.57 -24.29
C ASN A 67 -5.46 -28.35 -23.01
N GLY A 68 -5.66 -27.78 -21.82
CA GLY A 68 -5.31 -28.39 -20.53
C GLY A 68 -3.84 -28.25 -20.11
N LYS A 69 -2.95 -27.73 -20.97
CA LYS A 69 -1.55 -27.49 -20.61
C LYS A 69 -1.43 -26.26 -19.71
N LYS A 70 -0.46 -26.29 -18.80
CA LYS A 70 -0.10 -25.14 -17.96
C LYS A 70 1.13 -24.46 -18.55
N SER A 71 1.04 -23.15 -18.76
CA SER A 71 2.15 -22.33 -19.25
C SER A 71 2.28 -21.07 -18.41
N VAL A 72 3.52 -20.65 -18.14
CA VAL A 72 3.81 -19.34 -17.57
C VAL A 72 4.04 -18.37 -18.73
N THR A 73 3.26 -17.29 -18.78
CA THR A 73 3.40 -16.21 -19.76
C THR A 73 3.40 -14.88 -19.02
N TYR A 74 4.39 -14.04 -19.30
CA TYR A 74 4.47 -12.69 -18.77
C TYR A 74 5.14 -11.77 -19.80
N GLN A 75 4.80 -10.47 -19.73
CA GLN A 75 5.42 -9.46 -20.58
C GLN A 75 6.81 -9.10 -20.06
N VAL A 76 7.73 -8.76 -20.96
CA VAL A 76 8.97 -8.04 -20.65
C VAL A 76 8.90 -6.64 -21.27
N ILE A 77 9.48 -5.63 -20.63
CA ILE A 77 9.43 -4.23 -21.07
C ILE A 77 10.81 -3.58 -21.12
N GLY A 78 10.95 -2.59 -22.03
CA GLY A 78 12.18 -1.82 -22.18
C GLY A 78 13.26 -2.56 -22.98
N LYS A 79 14.47 -1.99 -23.01
CA LYS A 79 15.64 -2.61 -23.68
C LYS A 79 16.29 -3.71 -22.84
N ASP A 80 16.04 -3.69 -21.53
CA ASP A 80 16.62 -4.60 -20.56
C ASP A 80 15.67 -5.75 -20.20
N ASP A 81 14.58 -5.90 -20.96
CA ASP A 81 13.58 -6.97 -20.80
C ASP A 81 13.07 -7.17 -19.36
N VAL A 82 12.73 -6.07 -18.69
CA VAL A 82 12.23 -6.09 -17.31
C VAL A 82 10.91 -6.86 -17.25
N ALA A 83 10.87 -7.95 -16.49
CA ALA A 83 9.70 -8.81 -16.38
C ALA A 83 8.53 -8.13 -15.64
N VAL A 84 7.34 -8.20 -16.22
CA VAL A 84 6.08 -7.75 -15.62
C VAL A 84 5.44 -8.93 -14.87
N PRO A 85 5.35 -8.91 -13.52
CA PRO A 85 4.77 -10.00 -12.77
C PRO A 85 3.28 -10.19 -13.06
N THR A 86 2.82 -11.43 -12.98
CA THR A 86 1.38 -11.76 -13.03
C THR A 86 0.69 -11.49 -11.70
N HIS A 87 1.42 -11.68 -10.60
CA HIS A 87 0.94 -11.55 -9.23
C HIS A 87 2.04 -10.94 -8.36
N LEU A 88 1.64 -10.34 -7.25
CA LEU A 88 2.50 -9.90 -6.17
C LEU A 88 2.18 -10.73 -4.94
N TYR A 89 3.17 -10.96 -4.09
CA TYR A 89 2.94 -11.59 -2.80
C TYR A 89 3.38 -10.69 -1.66
N LYS A 90 2.75 -10.90 -0.50
CA LYS A 90 3.21 -10.37 0.78
C LYS A 90 3.13 -11.45 1.84
N VAL A 91 4.19 -11.59 2.64
CA VAL A 91 4.19 -12.39 3.87
C VAL A 91 4.35 -11.44 5.03
N ILE A 92 3.42 -11.48 5.96
CA ILE A 92 3.43 -10.70 7.19
C ILE A 92 3.77 -11.65 8.34
N LEU A 93 4.72 -11.25 9.17
CA LEU A 93 4.98 -11.84 10.47
C LEU A 93 4.88 -10.73 11.51
N ALA A 94 4.07 -10.93 12.55
CA ALA A 94 3.85 -9.93 13.58
C ALA A 94 4.06 -10.53 14.97
N ARG A 95 4.64 -9.73 15.86
CA ARG A 95 4.86 -10.08 17.26
C ARG A 95 4.28 -8.98 18.14
N LYS A 96 3.41 -9.38 19.08
CA LYS A 96 2.69 -8.42 19.92
C LYS A 96 3.62 -7.69 20.89
N LYS A 97 4.51 -8.43 21.57
CA LYS A 97 5.59 -7.89 22.41
C LYS A 97 6.88 -8.68 22.23
N PRO A 98 8.06 -8.09 22.43
CA PRO A 98 9.34 -8.82 22.36
C PRO A 98 9.42 -10.05 23.28
N SER A 99 8.70 -10.03 24.41
CA SER A 99 8.61 -11.15 25.36
C SER A 99 7.70 -12.29 24.91
N ASP A 100 6.80 -12.04 23.95
CA ASP A 100 5.79 -13.01 23.53
C ASP A 100 6.42 -14.06 22.62
N LYS A 101 6.19 -15.33 22.95
CA LYS A 101 6.65 -16.47 22.15
C LYS A 101 5.74 -16.78 20.96
N THR A 102 4.52 -16.24 20.97
CA THR A 102 3.53 -16.46 19.91
C THR A 102 3.66 -15.40 18.85
N LEU A 103 3.78 -15.85 17.61
CA LEU A 103 3.80 -15.02 16.41
C LEU A 103 2.46 -15.14 15.67
N ALA A 104 2.14 -14.12 14.89
CA ALA A 104 1.04 -14.12 13.95
C ALA A 104 1.59 -14.01 12.53
N GLU A 105 1.08 -14.82 11.60
CA GLU A 105 1.57 -14.90 10.23
C GLU A 105 0.43 -14.93 9.21
N GLY A 106 0.64 -14.31 8.06
CA GLY A 106 -0.20 -14.51 6.89
C GLY A 106 0.59 -14.35 5.59
N ALA A 107 0.31 -15.22 4.63
CA ALA A 107 0.81 -15.12 3.27
C ALA A 107 -0.34 -14.78 2.32
N PHE A 108 -0.10 -13.85 1.40
CA PHE A 108 -1.12 -13.33 0.48
C PHE A 108 -0.56 -13.28 -0.94
N ILE A 109 -1.38 -13.67 -1.93
CA ILE A 109 -1.06 -13.59 -3.36
C ILE A 109 -2.14 -12.77 -4.05
N VAL A 110 -1.74 -11.65 -4.64
CA VAL A 110 -2.64 -10.65 -5.24
C VAL A 110 -2.32 -10.53 -6.73
N PRO A 111 -3.31 -10.57 -7.65
CA PRO A 111 -3.03 -10.40 -9.07
C PRO A 111 -2.51 -8.97 -9.37
N ASN A 112 -1.59 -8.85 -10.31
CA ASN A 112 -1.08 -7.56 -10.79
C ASN A 112 -2.08 -6.91 -11.78
N ALA A 113 -3.29 -6.66 -11.30
CA ALA A 113 -4.43 -6.16 -12.06
C ALA A 113 -5.32 -5.27 -11.16
N PRO A 114 -6.23 -4.47 -11.73
CA PRO A 114 -7.19 -3.71 -10.94
C PRO A 114 -8.05 -4.62 -10.05
N ILE A 115 -8.22 -4.24 -8.79
CA ILE A 115 -9.05 -4.98 -7.81
C ILE A 115 -10.00 -3.98 -7.15
N SER A 116 -11.29 -4.28 -7.19
CA SER A 116 -12.34 -3.41 -6.65
C SER A 116 -12.37 -3.45 -5.10
N PHE A 117 -13.05 -2.47 -4.50
CA PHE A 117 -13.24 -2.40 -3.04
C PHE A 117 -14.14 -3.50 -2.48
N GLN A 118 -14.84 -4.25 -3.34
CA GLN A 118 -15.68 -5.37 -2.91
C GLN A 118 -14.84 -6.56 -2.43
N HIS A 119 -13.60 -6.67 -2.92
CA HIS A 119 -12.69 -7.74 -2.54
C HIS A 119 -11.93 -7.39 -1.26
N GLN A 120 -11.90 -8.34 -0.34
CA GLN A 120 -11.25 -8.22 0.96
C GLN A 120 -9.94 -9.01 1.00
N LEU A 121 -9.03 -8.61 1.89
CA LEU A 121 -7.70 -9.22 1.97
C LEU A 121 -7.71 -10.75 2.21
N PRO A 122 -8.62 -11.34 3.02
CA PRO A 122 -8.66 -12.78 3.23
C PRO A 122 -8.94 -13.60 1.95
N GLU A 123 -9.58 -13.02 0.93
CA GLU A 123 -9.80 -13.70 -0.37
C GLU A 123 -8.48 -14.04 -1.08
N TYR A 124 -7.41 -13.30 -0.76
CA TYR A 124 -6.08 -13.47 -1.32
C TYR A 124 -5.12 -14.20 -0.38
N GLN A 125 -5.60 -14.65 0.78
CA GLN A 125 -4.78 -15.40 1.73
C GLN A 125 -4.52 -16.81 1.21
N VAL A 126 -3.29 -17.27 1.34
CA VAL A 126 -2.87 -18.63 1.01
C VAL A 126 -2.09 -19.23 2.18
N PRO A 127 -2.02 -20.57 2.30
CA PRO A 127 -1.06 -21.21 3.20
C PRO A 127 0.36 -20.77 2.86
N LEU A 128 1.22 -20.57 3.87
CA LEU A 128 2.60 -20.16 3.63
C LEU A 128 3.33 -21.16 2.73
N GLU A 129 3.10 -22.46 2.93
CA GLU A 129 3.68 -23.55 2.15
C GLU A 129 3.29 -23.48 0.67
N THR A 130 2.08 -22.98 0.38
CA THR A 130 1.64 -22.75 -1.00
C THR A 130 2.47 -21.65 -1.64
N LEU A 131 2.67 -20.54 -0.94
CA LEU A 131 3.50 -19.45 -1.45
C LEU A 131 4.97 -19.88 -1.59
N GLU A 132 5.55 -20.57 -0.60
CA GLU A 132 6.91 -21.11 -0.65
C GLU A 132 7.10 -22.02 -1.89
N LYS A 133 6.11 -22.88 -2.17
CA LYS A 133 6.12 -23.74 -3.37
C LYS A 133 6.03 -22.95 -4.67
N LEU A 134 5.24 -21.88 -4.71
CA LEU A 134 5.06 -21.05 -5.92
C LEU A 134 6.25 -20.13 -6.17
N SER A 135 6.87 -19.59 -5.12
CA SER A 135 7.99 -18.66 -5.22
C SER A 135 9.36 -19.35 -5.27
N GLY A 136 9.45 -20.60 -4.81
CA GLY A 136 10.72 -21.30 -4.62
C GLY A 136 11.57 -20.72 -3.48
N LEU A 137 10.93 -20.08 -2.50
CA LEU A 137 11.58 -19.43 -1.36
C LEU A 137 11.15 -20.10 -0.05
N VAL A 138 11.95 -19.91 1.00
CA VAL A 138 11.59 -20.21 2.38
C VAL A 138 11.50 -18.90 3.14
N PHE A 139 10.36 -18.60 3.73
CA PHE A 139 10.16 -17.36 4.47
C PHE A 139 10.42 -17.59 5.95
N PHE A 140 11.08 -16.61 6.59
CA PHE A 140 11.40 -16.62 8.02
C PHE A 140 11.97 -17.97 8.51
N PRO A 141 13.09 -18.47 7.93
CA PRO A 141 13.62 -19.82 8.24
C PRO A 141 14.04 -20.01 9.70
N GLN A 142 14.19 -18.91 10.46
CA GLN A 142 14.51 -18.93 11.89
C GLN A 142 13.27 -19.05 12.79
N VAL A 143 12.07 -18.95 12.23
CA VAL A 143 10.82 -19.14 12.97
C VAL A 143 10.57 -20.63 13.15
N ASP A 144 10.49 -21.04 14.41
CA ASP A 144 10.14 -22.41 14.79
C ASP A 144 8.63 -22.64 14.59
N LYS A 145 8.24 -23.09 13.38
CA LYS A 145 6.85 -23.34 12.99
C LYS A 145 6.14 -24.37 13.91
N SER A 146 6.89 -25.17 14.68
CA SER A 146 6.31 -26.15 15.62
C SER A 146 5.74 -25.53 16.90
N LYS A 147 6.16 -24.30 17.26
CA LYS A 147 5.75 -23.61 18.49
C LYS A 147 4.36 -22.93 18.39
N GLY A 148 3.65 -23.15 17.29
CA GLY A 148 2.33 -22.56 17.03
C GLY A 148 2.46 -21.11 16.58
N VAL A 149 2.36 -20.91 15.27
CA VAL A 149 2.20 -19.59 14.65
C VAL A 149 0.71 -19.42 14.37
N LYS A 150 0.12 -18.31 14.83
CA LYS A 150 -1.30 -18.03 14.62
C LYS A 150 -1.52 -17.41 13.25
N ASN A 151 -2.69 -17.65 12.65
CA ASN A 151 -3.08 -16.93 11.45
C ASN A 151 -3.34 -15.45 11.79
N ILE A 152 -2.69 -14.53 11.07
CA ILE A 152 -2.84 -13.08 11.26
C ILE A 152 -4.30 -12.62 11.11
N CYS A 153 -5.09 -13.24 10.22
CA CYS A 153 -6.49 -12.89 10.01
C CYS A 153 -7.45 -13.51 11.05
N GLU A 154 -6.94 -14.36 11.94
CA GLU A 154 -7.70 -14.85 13.10
C GLU A 154 -7.42 -14.01 14.35
N VAL A 155 -6.25 -13.37 14.44
CA VAL A 155 -5.84 -12.55 15.59
C VAL A 155 -5.95 -11.05 15.35
N ASP A 156 -5.98 -10.64 14.08
CA ASP A 156 -6.26 -9.29 13.59
C ASP A 156 -7.34 -9.35 12.52
N THR A 157 -7.83 -8.18 12.11
CA THR A 157 -9.01 -8.03 11.26
C THR A 157 -8.76 -8.47 9.82
N CYS A 158 -7.53 -8.34 9.32
CA CYS A 158 -7.24 -8.37 7.87
C CYS A 158 -8.22 -7.50 7.05
N LYS A 159 -8.77 -6.44 7.66
CA LYS A 159 -9.72 -5.56 7.00
C LYS A 159 -8.95 -4.40 6.38
N LEU A 160 -9.11 -4.22 5.07
CA LEU A 160 -8.56 -3.07 4.38
C LEU A 160 -9.47 -1.87 4.59
N ILE A 161 -8.88 -0.68 4.61
CA ILE A 161 -9.60 0.59 4.64
C ILE A 161 -10.68 0.63 3.54
N GLU A 162 -11.88 1.10 3.89
CA GLU A 162 -13.04 1.11 2.97
C GLU A 162 -12.97 2.28 1.99
N LEU A 163 -13.86 2.29 0.99
CA LEU A 163 -13.84 3.30 -0.09
C LEU A 163 -13.91 4.74 0.42
N GLU A 164 -14.81 5.00 1.38
CA GLU A 164 -15.01 6.35 1.92
C GLU A 164 -13.77 6.83 2.68
N GLU A 165 -13.29 6.02 3.62
CA GLU A 165 -12.08 6.29 4.41
C GLU A 165 -10.84 6.43 3.50
N PHE A 166 -10.74 5.61 2.46
CA PHE A 166 -9.66 5.70 1.49
C PHE A 166 -9.72 7.00 0.68
N LYS A 167 -10.91 7.43 0.23
CA LYS A 167 -11.09 8.70 -0.46
C LYS A 167 -10.76 9.89 0.45
N LEU A 168 -11.13 9.85 1.72
CA LEU A 168 -10.74 10.86 2.72
C LEU A 168 -9.22 10.93 2.89
N TYR A 169 -8.56 9.77 3.00
CA TYR A 169 -7.10 9.69 3.09
C TYR A 169 -6.41 10.30 1.85
N ILE A 170 -6.87 9.96 0.64
CA ILE A 170 -6.33 10.50 -0.61
C ILE A 170 -6.60 12.01 -0.71
N ALA A 171 -7.78 12.48 -0.31
CA ALA A 171 -8.12 13.89 -0.26
C ALA A 171 -7.17 14.65 0.69
N GLY A 172 -6.92 14.12 1.89
CA GLY A 172 -5.96 14.72 2.84
C GLY A 172 -4.54 14.81 2.26
N ARG A 173 -4.08 13.77 1.55
CA ARG A 173 -2.77 13.81 0.86
C ARG A 173 -2.73 14.85 -0.25
N ARG A 174 -3.77 14.96 -1.05
CA ARG A 174 -3.87 15.97 -2.11
C ARG A 174 -3.95 17.39 -1.53
N MET A 175 -4.67 17.56 -0.42
CA MET A 175 -4.83 18.84 0.27
C MET A 175 -3.48 19.37 0.76
N LYS A 176 -2.68 18.53 1.43
CA LYS A 176 -1.31 18.89 1.86
C LYS A 176 -0.42 19.38 0.72
N ASN A 177 -0.59 18.80 -0.46
CA ASN A 177 0.25 19.06 -1.63
C ASN A 177 -0.36 20.07 -2.60
N ALA A 178 -1.55 20.62 -2.31
CA ALA A 178 -2.22 21.59 -3.17
C ALA A 178 -1.40 22.88 -3.25
N ARG A 179 -1.24 23.43 -4.46
CA ARG A 179 -0.38 24.59 -4.73
C ARG A 179 -1.15 25.90 -4.96
N ASP A 180 -2.47 25.83 -5.04
CA ASP A 180 -3.36 26.94 -5.36
C ASP A 180 -4.75 26.66 -4.75
N LEU A 181 -5.54 27.73 -4.60
CA LEU A 181 -6.88 27.65 -3.99
C LEU A 181 -7.85 26.81 -4.83
N GLN A 182 -7.74 26.87 -6.16
CA GLN A 182 -8.58 26.09 -7.07
C GLN A 182 -8.47 24.58 -6.81
N LYS A 183 -7.25 24.06 -6.57
CA LYS A 183 -7.06 22.65 -6.21
C LYS A 183 -7.65 22.31 -4.85
N VAL A 184 -7.51 23.19 -3.86
CA VAL A 184 -8.06 23.00 -2.51
C VAL A 184 -9.59 22.88 -2.58
N GLU A 185 -10.25 23.80 -3.28
CA GLU A 185 -11.70 23.79 -3.47
C GLU A 185 -12.17 22.59 -4.29
N LYS A 186 -11.45 22.25 -5.36
CA LYS A 186 -11.76 21.08 -6.20
C LYS A 186 -11.77 19.78 -5.39
N ILE A 187 -10.83 19.60 -4.45
CA ILE A 187 -10.80 18.40 -3.60
C ILE A 187 -12.06 18.30 -2.74
N MET A 188 -12.51 19.41 -2.15
CA MET A 188 -13.75 19.43 -1.34
C MET A 188 -14.99 19.19 -2.20
N LEU A 189 -15.03 19.74 -3.41
CA LEU A 189 -16.11 19.51 -4.36
C LEU A 189 -16.22 18.03 -4.76
N GLU A 190 -15.10 17.39 -5.11
CA GLU A 190 -15.07 15.97 -5.48
C GLU A 190 -15.56 15.06 -4.33
N LEU A 191 -15.30 15.42 -3.07
CA LEU A 191 -15.84 14.68 -1.92
C LEU A 191 -17.35 14.88 -1.78
N SER A 192 -17.84 16.12 -1.95
CA SER A 192 -19.27 16.42 -1.93
C SER A 192 -20.03 15.70 -3.06
N GLU A 193 -19.47 15.65 -4.28
CA GLU A 193 -20.04 14.93 -5.42
C GLU A 193 -20.08 13.41 -5.19
N ALA A 194 -19.14 12.89 -4.39
CA ALA A 194 -19.10 11.49 -3.98
C ALA A 194 -19.97 11.17 -2.76
N ASP A 195 -20.73 12.14 -2.22
CA ASP A 195 -21.51 12.05 -0.97
C ASP A 195 -20.66 11.65 0.26
N ILE A 196 -19.40 12.08 0.30
CA ILE A 196 -18.47 11.78 1.39
C ILE A 196 -18.27 13.02 2.25
N LYS A 197 -18.61 12.90 3.53
CA LYS A 197 -18.44 13.98 4.50
C LYS A 197 -16.98 14.04 4.99
N PRO A 198 -16.29 15.19 4.86
CA PRO A 198 -14.97 15.38 5.45
C PRO A 198 -14.98 15.13 6.95
N ASP A 199 -13.96 14.43 7.45
CA ASP A 199 -13.74 14.29 8.89
C ASP A 199 -13.14 15.58 9.48
N LYS A 200 -13.06 15.64 10.82
CA LYS A 200 -12.51 16.79 11.54
C LYS A 200 -11.09 17.13 11.08
N TYR A 201 -10.28 16.09 10.85
CA TYR A 201 -8.89 16.24 10.41
C TYR A 201 -8.79 16.93 9.05
N LEU A 202 -9.59 16.49 8.08
CA LEU A 202 -9.58 17.05 6.74
C LEU A 202 -10.12 18.48 6.70
N LEU A 203 -11.11 18.80 7.53
CA LEU A 203 -11.62 20.18 7.68
C LEU A 203 -10.55 21.11 8.24
N GLU A 204 -9.86 20.70 9.31
CA GLU A 204 -8.75 21.48 9.88
C GLU A 204 -7.63 21.70 8.86
N LEU A 205 -7.29 20.66 8.09
CA LEU A 205 -6.28 20.72 7.04
C LEU A 205 -6.70 21.63 5.86
N TYR A 206 -7.99 21.61 5.49
CA TYR A 206 -8.56 22.50 4.48
C TYR A 206 -8.41 23.96 4.90
N GLU A 207 -8.86 24.32 6.10
CA GLU A 207 -8.79 25.69 6.62
C GLU A 207 -7.34 26.18 6.72
N GLN A 208 -6.44 25.33 7.21
CA GLN A 208 -5.02 25.64 7.27
C GLN A 208 -4.46 25.94 5.88
N ARG A 209 -4.67 25.03 4.91
CA ARG A 209 -4.07 25.16 3.58
C ARG A 209 -4.64 26.34 2.81
N LYS A 210 -5.94 26.60 2.93
CA LYS A 210 -6.61 27.76 2.34
C LYS A 210 -5.98 29.06 2.82
N LYS A 211 -5.84 29.23 4.14
CA LYS A 211 -5.23 30.42 4.75
C LYS A 211 -3.77 30.63 4.31
N GLU A 212 -2.99 29.55 4.24
CA GLU A 212 -1.60 29.61 3.76
C GLU A 212 -1.53 30.14 2.32
N LEU A 213 -2.37 29.62 1.42
CA LEU A 213 -2.39 30.00 0.01
C LEU A 213 -2.89 31.43 -0.22
N GLU A 214 -3.97 31.86 0.43
CA GLU A 214 -4.48 33.24 0.37
C GLU A 214 -3.41 34.26 0.83
N SER A 215 -2.68 33.91 1.90
CA SER A 215 -1.60 34.77 2.42
C SER A 215 -0.42 34.87 1.46
N SER A 216 -0.16 33.82 0.68
CA SER A 216 0.93 33.78 -0.31
C SER A 216 0.59 34.59 -1.56
N GLU A 217 -0.64 34.49 -2.08
CA GLU A 217 -1.12 35.29 -3.21
C GLU A 217 -1.12 36.79 -2.88
N THR A 218 -1.54 37.15 -1.66
CA THR A 218 -1.55 38.54 -1.20
C THR A 218 -0.14 39.14 -1.09
N LYS A 219 0.87 38.33 -0.73
CA LYS A 219 2.27 38.78 -0.68
C LYS A 219 2.83 39.01 -2.08
N THR A 220 2.64 38.04 -2.99
CA THR A 220 3.08 38.15 -4.39
C THR A 220 2.46 39.38 -5.06
N ALA A 221 1.16 39.61 -4.89
CA ALA A 221 0.46 40.77 -5.45
C ALA A 221 0.91 42.13 -4.85
N ARG A 222 1.48 42.14 -3.65
CA ARG A 222 2.06 43.36 -3.04
C ARG A 222 3.48 43.62 -3.53
N ASP A 223 4.27 42.57 -3.73
CA ASP A 223 5.64 42.69 -4.22
C ASP A 223 5.67 43.09 -5.71
N GLU A 224 4.75 42.58 -6.53
CA GLU A 224 4.57 43.00 -7.93
C GLU A 224 4.13 44.47 -8.09
N ARG A 225 3.49 45.07 -7.08
CA ARG A 225 3.11 46.50 -7.09
C ARG A 225 4.21 47.43 -6.59
N ARG A 226 5.29 46.88 -6.03
CA ARG A 226 6.42 47.63 -5.44
C ARG A 226 7.68 47.62 -6.31
N GLY A 227 7.76 46.77 -7.33
CA GLY A 227 8.79 46.78 -8.38
C GLY A 227 8.33 47.57 -9.60
#